data_AF-A0A197JZC1-F1
#
_entry.id   AF-A0A197JZC1-F1
#
_cell.length_a   1.000
_cell.length_b   1.000
_cell.length_c   1.000
_cell.angle_alpha   90.00
_cell.angle_beta   90.00
_cell.angle_gamma   90.00
#
_symmetry.space_group_name_H-M   'P 1'
#
loop_
_entity.id
_entity.type
_entity.pdbx_description
1 polymer ?
#
loop_
_entity_poly.entity_id
_entity_poly.type
_entity_poly.pdbx_seq_one_letter_code
_entity_poly.pdbx_strand_id
1 'polypeptide(L)'
;MNWGDADPQVRGPVIVSRHPSSMNIRNALGAYGGPYSIYRALAVAMEELAEDHRPNFDHTEPVINIPQQPQWSDPTKIVSFDPFGHMTTQFYKKEIEQGLDIRPTIAITRAHMLVPEIQAEVKSGALAVDGKVVITNAGELNVHKAAIDPVWFLPGVAARLNVEEDFLRRSLFESTGGMYPELISRPDIKVFLPPIGGLTVYIFGNHELISDPKTRLTVRVHDECNGSDVFCSDICTCRPYLIFGMVEAIKEAQSGGVGLIIYFRKEGRALGEVTKYLVYNARKREGDSAAKYFERTENVAGVKDMRFQGLMPDVLHWLGITRIDRFMSMSNMKHDAIIDAGIQILERVPIPDELIPADSKVEIDAKIAAGYFTNGHIPDADDLSRTVGRGWDDSHP
;
A
#
# COMPACT_ATOMS: atom_id res chain seq x y z
N MET A 1 -26.62 1.95 -1.47
CA MET A 1 -25.55 1.61 -0.52
C MET A 1 -25.23 2.87 0.26
N ASN A 2 -25.18 2.79 1.59
CA ASN A 2 -24.94 3.94 2.47
C ASN A 2 -23.51 3.86 3.02
N TRP A 3 -22.50 4.27 2.22
CA TRP A 3 -21.07 3.98 2.45
C TRP A 3 -20.56 4.24 3.88
N GLY A 4 -21.03 5.30 4.54
CA GLY A 4 -20.62 5.68 5.90
C GLY A 4 -21.53 5.17 7.02
N ASP A 5 -22.46 4.25 6.76
CA ASP A 5 -23.29 3.70 7.83
C ASP A 5 -22.49 2.72 8.72
N ALA A 6 -22.72 2.81 10.03
CA ALA A 6 -22.03 1.97 11.01
C ALA A 6 -22.59 0.53 11.03
N ASP A 7 -23.86 0.35 10.69
CA ASP A 7 -24.48 -0.97 10.61
C ASP A 7 -24.24 -1.56 9.21
N PRO A 8 -23.50 -2.67 9.07
CA PRO A 8 -23.26 -3.30 7.77
C PRO A 8 -24.56 -3.67 7.05
N GLN A 9 -25.62 -4.06 7.77
CA GLN A 9 -26.91 -4.40 7.16
C GLN A 9 -27.59 -3.18 6.51
N VAL A 10 -27.51 -2.01 7.16
CA VAL A 10 -28.07 -0.76 6.65
C VAL A 10 -27.17 -0.15 5.56
N ARG A 11 -25.85 -0.25 5.72
CA ARG A 11 -24.85 0.12 4.71
C ARG A 11 -25.08 -0.63 3.40
N GLY A 12 -25.29 -1.93 3.51
CA GLY A 12 -25.40 -2.89 2.43
C GLY A 12 -24.04 -3.38 1.90
N PRO A 13 -23.99 -4.56 1.25
CA PRO A 13 -22.77 -5.14 0.71
C PRO A 13 -22.26 -4.36 -0.51
N VAL A 14 -20.96 -4.45 -0.78
CA VAL A 14 -20.41 -4.07 -2.08
C VAL A 14 -20.72 -5.20 -3.07
N ILE A 15 -21.43 -4.89 -4.16
CA ILE A 15 -21.77 -5.84 -5.22
C ILE A 15 -21.35 -5.25 -6.56
N VAL A 16 -20.25 -5.76 -7.10
CA VAL A 16 -19.76 -5.41 -8.45
C VAL A 16 -20.07 -6.49 -9.49
N SER A 17 -20.42 -7.69 -9.03
CA SER A 17 -20.60 -8.86 -9.90
C SER A 17 -21.65 -8.62 -10.98
N ARG A 18 -21.36 -9.12 -12.18
CA ARG A 18 -22.29 -9.18 -13.31
C ARG A 18 -23.01 -10.53 -13.41
N HIS A 19 -22.86 -11.40 -12.42
CA HIS A 19 -23.59 -12.67 -12.36
C HIS A 19 -25.12 -12.43 -12.50
N PRO A 20 -25.87 -13.27 -13.24
CA PRO A 20 -27.30 -13.07 -13.49
C PRO A 20 -28.14 -12.75 -12.24
N SER A 21 -27.88 -13.44 -11.13
CA SER A 21 -28.55 -13.23 -9.84
C SER A 21 -28.24 -11.89 -9.15
N SER A 22 -27.13 -11.23 -9.50
CA SER A 22 -26.63 -10.01 -8.84
C SER A 22 -26.69 -8.78 -9.74
N MET A 23 -26.86 -8.98 -11.05
CA MET A 23 -26.79 -7.92 -12.07
C MET A 23 -27.79 -6.79 -11.82
N ASN A 24 -29.01 -7.09 -11.38
CA ASN A 24 -30.06 -6.09 -11.14
C ASN A 24 -29.89 -5.31 -9.82
N ILE A 25 -29.03 -5.78 -8.91
CA ILE A 25 -28.80 -5.15 -7.60
C ILE A 25 -27.37 -4.64 -7.45
N ARG A 26 -26.56 -4.74 -8.51
CA ARG A 26 -25.18 -4.27 -8.57
C ARG A 26 -25.12 -2.79 -8.18
N ASN A 27 -24.24 -2.47 -7.24
CA ASN A 27 -24.10 -1.13 -6.66
C ASN A 27 -22.65 -0.61 -6.71
N ALA A 28 -21.78 -1.30 -7.46
CA ALA A 28 -20.41 -0.90 -7.71
C ALA A 28 -20.01 -1.10 -9.18
N LEU A 29 -19.02 -0.32 -9.64
CA LEU A 29 -18.36 -0.43 -10.95
C LEU A 29 -17.06 -1.24 -10.81
N GLY A 30 -16.50 -1.71 -11.94
CA GLY A 30 -15.20 -2.41 -11.94
C GLY A 30 -15.32 -3.93 -11.86
N ALA A 31 -14.41 -4.57 -11.13
CA ALA A 31 -14.40 -6.01 -10.89
C ALA A 31 -13.69 -6.38 -9.57
N TYR A 32 -14.06 -7.51 -8.96
CA TYR A 32 -13.34 -8.06 -7.81
C TYR A 32 -11.93 -8.56 -8.19
N GLY A 33 -11.00 -8.58 -7.23
CA GLY A 33 -9.65 -9.14 -7.38
C GLY A 33 -8.63 -8.18 -7.99
N GLY A 34 -8.95 -6.89 -8.07
CA GLY A 34 -8.04 -5.84 -8.55
C GLY A 34 -7.42 -6.17 -9.92
N PRO A 35 -6.09 -6.16 -10.07
CA PRO A 35 -5.42 -6.40 -11.35
C PRO A 35 -5.58 -7.86 -11.83
N TYR A 36 -5.94 -8.79 -10.94
CA TYR A 36 -6.14 -10.20 -11.29
C TYR A 36 -7.50 -10.48 -11.93
N SER A 37 -8.41 -9.50 -11.94
CA SER A 37 -9.71 -9.61 -12.60
C SER A 37 -9.59 -9.95 -14.09
N ILE A 38 -8.56 -9.42 -14.76
CA ILE A 38 -8.27 -9.72 -16.18
C ILE A 38 -7.83 -11.18 -16.35
N TYR A 39 -6.96 -11.69 -15.50
CA TYR A 39 -6.55 -13.10 -15.53
C TYR A 39 -7.72 -14.04 -15.25
N ARG A 40 -8.61 -13.66 -14.33
CA ARG A 40 -9.87 -14.40 -14.12
C ARG A 40 -10.72 -14.41 -15.39
N ALA A 41 -10.85 -13.28 -16.09
CA ALA A 41 -11.59 -13.21 -17.35
C ALA A 41 -10.98 -14.10 -18.44
N LEU A 42 -9.64 -14.17 -18.51
CA LEU A 42 -8.94 -15.09 -19.42
C LEU A 42 -9.21 -16.56 -19.06
N ALA A 43 -9.20 -16.92 -17.77
CA ALA A 43 -9.55 -18.27 -17.33
C ALA A 43 -10.98 -18.66 -17.72
N VAL A 44 -11.93 -17.72 -17.66
CA VAL A 44 -13.30 -17.94 -18.15
C VAL A 44 -13.33 -18.12 -19.67
N ALA A 45 -12.62 -17.29 -20.42
CA ALA A 45 -12.54 -17.41 -21.87
C ALA A 45 -11.86 -18.71 -22.35
N MET A 46 -10.97 -19.26 -21.53
CA MET A 46 -10.32 -20.56 -21.74
C MET A 46 -11.17 -21.74 -21.25
N GLU A 47 -12.35 -21.51 -20.68
CA GLU A 47 -13.23 -22.52 -20.07
C GLU A 47 -12.62 -23.25 -18.86
N GLU A 48 -11.52 -22.75 -18.30
CA GLU A 48 -10.89 -23.25 -17.05
C GLU A 48 -11.65 -22.80 -15.79
N LEU A 49 -12.50 -21.77 -15.93
CA LEU A 49 -13.38 -21.30 -14.88
C LEU A 49 -14.78 -21.05 -15.47
N ALA A 50 -15.82 -21.63 -14.88
CA ALA A 50 -17.18 -21.36 -15.32
C ALA A 50 -17.53 -19.87 -15.17
N GLU A 51 -18.27 -19.30 -16.13
CA GLU A 51 -18.68 -17.88 -16.10
C GLU A 51 -19.48 -17.53 -14.84
N ASP A 52 -20.34 -18.47 -14.43
CA ASP A 52 -21.17 -18.40 -13.23
C ASP A 52 -20.49 -18.96 -11.97
N HIS A 53 -19.18 -19.27 -12.03
CA HIS A 53 -18.44 -19.79 -10.88
C HIS A 53 -18.52 -18.84 -9.68
N ARG A 54 -18.94 -19.42 -8.56
CA ARG A 54 -18.99 -18.79 -7.25
C ARG A 54 -17.88 -19.36 -6.37
N PRO A 55 -17.02 -18.51 -5.80
CA PRO A 55 -16.06 -18.96 -4.81
C PRO A 55 -16.78 -19.58 -3.60
N ASN A 56 -16.22 -20.65 -3.05
CA ASN A 56 -16.61 -21.12 -1.72
C ASN A 56 -15.83 -20.34 -0.66
N PHE A 57 -16.53 -19.74 0.30
CA PHE A 57 -15.96 -18.99 1.42
C PHE A 57 -16.09 -19.73 2.77
N ASP A 58 -16.47 -21.00 2.76
CA ASP A 58 -16.45 -21.85 3.96
C ASP A 58 -15.04 -21.89 4.54
N HIS A 59 -14.92 -21.66 5.86
CA HIS A 59 -13.65 -21.70 6.58
C HIS A 59 -12.62 -20.66 6.12
N THR A 60 -13.07 -19.56 5.51
CA THR A 60 -12.20 -18.43 5.11
C THR A 60 -12.32 -17.23 6.06
N GLU A 61 -12.86 -17.41 7.26
CA GLU A 61 -12.99 -16.32 8.23
C GLU A 61 -11.61 -15.79 8.68
N PRO A 62 -11.49 -14.49 9.00
CA PRO A 62 -10.27 -13.91 9.54
C PRO A 62 -9.72 -14.68 10.75
N VAL A 63 -8.42 -14.98 10.75
CA VAL A 63 -7.77 -15.69 11.88
C VAL A 63 -7.58 -14.81 13.13
N ILE A 64 -7.71 -13.49 12.96
CA ILE A 64 -7.72 -12.50 14.04
C ILE A 64 -8.87 -11.53 13.83
N ASN A 65 -9.34 -10.94 14.93
CA ASN A 65 -10.40 -9.94 14.89
C ASN A 65 -9.79 -8.53 14.82
N ILE A 66 -10.16 -7.76 13.79
CA ILE A 66 -9.96 -6.31 13.77
C ILE A 66 -11.32 -5.67 14.07
N PRO A 67 -11.52 -5.13 15.29
CA PRO A 67 -12.81 -4.59 15.69
C PRO A 67 -13.13 -3.33 14.90
N GLN A 68 -14.43 -3.10 14.69
CA GLN A 68 -14.91 -1.88 14.05
C GLN A 68 -14.46 -0.64 14.80
N GLN A 69 -13.91 0.30 14.04
CA GLN A 69 -13.42 1.58 14.55
C GLN A 69 -14.41 2.69 14.21
N PRO A 70 -14.52 3.76 15.02
CA PRO A 70 -15.40 4.90 14.73
C PRO A 70 -15.19 5.51 13.34
N GLN A 71 -13.97 5.43 12.82
CA GLN A 71 -13.58 5.93 11.51
C GLN A 71 -14.24 5.17 10.35
N TRP A 72 -14.71 3.93 10.56
CA TRP A 72 -15.34 3.14 9.50
C TRP A 72 -16.71 3.68 9.11
N SER A 73 -17.39 4.32 10.07
CA SER A 73 -18.68 4.99 9.87
C SER A 73 -18.55 6.49 9.55
N ASP A 74 -17.34 6.98 9.28
CA ASP A 74 -17.14 8.32 8.75
C ASP A 74 -16.89 8.21 7.24
N PRO A 75 -17.81 8.70 6.38
CA PRO A 75 -17.70 8.56 4.93
C PRO A 75 -16.51 9.32 4.34
N THR A 76 -15.81 10.14 5.13
CA THR A 76 -14.62 10.89 4.70
C THR A 76 -13.32 10.23 5.13
N LYS A 77 -13.33 9.32 6.11
CA LYS A 77 -12.11 8.74 6.70
C LYS A 77 -11.55 7.56 5.92
N ILE A 78 -12.41 6.69 5.39
CA ILE A 78 -12.02 5.53 4.59
C ILE A 78 -12.80 5.57 3.27
N VAL A 79 -12.10 5.86 2.19
CA VAL A 79 -12.70 6.05 0.86
C VAL A 79 -12.02 5.21 -0.22
N SER A 80 -10.90 4.55 0.10
CA SER A 80 -10.08 3.78 -0.84
C SER A 80 -10.22 2.26 -0.77
N PHE A 81 -10.89 1.73 0.25
CA PHE A 81 -11.29 0.33 0.35
C PHE A 81 -12.53 0.16 1.24
N ASP A 82 -13.13 -1.03 1.23
CA ASP A 82 -14.31 -1.34 2.05
C ASP A 82 -13.88 -1.76 3.47
N PRO A 83 -14.13 -0.95 4.52
CA PRO A 83 -13.65 -1.26 5.87
C PRO A 83 -14.27 -2.52 6.48
N PHE A 84 -15.41 -2.97 5.95
CA PHE A 84 -16.09 -4.20 6.37
C PHE A 84 -15.64 -5.44 5.57
N GLY A 85 -14.69 -5.28 4.63
CA GLY A 85 -14.33 -6.28 3.63
C GLY A 85 -13.87 -7.63 4.16
N HIS A 86 -13.40 -7.71 5.42
CA HIS A 86 -12.96 -8.95 6.09
C HIS A 86 -14.11 -9.68 6.80
N MET A 87 -15.24 -9.01 6.99
CA MET A 87 -16.43 -9.57 7.65
C MET A 87 -17.59 -9.77 6.68
N THR A 88 -17.38 -9.53 5.38
CA THR A 88 -18.39 -9.66 4.33
C THR A 88 -19.13 -11.00 4.39
N THR A 89 -18.41 -12.10 4.53
CA THR A 89 -19.00 -13.45 4.55
C THR A 89 -19.78 -13.73 5.83
N GLN A 90 -19.48 -13.02 6.92
CA GLN A 90 -20.19 -13.13 8.19
C GLN A 90 -21.49 -12.31 8.16
N PHE A 91 -21.43 -11.06 7.69
CA PHE A 91 -22.58 -10.17 7.67
C PHE A 91 -23.58 -10.50 6.58
N TYR A 92 -23.12 -10.98 5.42
CA TYR A 92 -24.00 -11.23 4.26
C TYR A 92 -24.13 -12.72 3.92
N LYS A 93 -23.94 -13.59 4.92
CA LYS A 93 -24.01 -15.05 4.73
C LYS A 93 -25.32 -15.47 4.08
N LYS A 94 -26.44 -14.93 4.57
CA LYS A 94 -27.78 -15.25 4.06
C LYS A 94 -27.94 -14.86 2.60
N GLU A 95 -27.49 -13.67 2.22
CA GLU A 95 -27.53 -13.15 0.86
C GLU A 95 -26.68 -13.99 -0.09
N ILE A 96 -25.49 -14.40 0.36
CA ILE A 96 -24.59 -15.29 -0.38
C ILE A 96 -25.26 -16.65 -0.62
N GLU A 97 -25.84 -17.26 0.42
CA GLU A 97 -26.58 -18.53 0.35
C GLU A 97 -27.82 -18.43 -0.55
N GLN A 98 -28.46 -17.26 -0.61
CA GLN A 98 -29.57 -16.98 -1.54
C GLN A 98 -29.14 -16.76 -2.99
N GLY A 99 -27.83 -16.81 -3.25
CA GLY A 99 -27.30 -16.72 -4.60
C GLY A 99 -26.81 -15.33 -4.98
N LEU A 100 -26.56 -14.41 -4.05
CA LEU A 100 -25.86 -13.16 -4.39
C LEU A 100 -24.34 -13.37 -4.46
N ASP A 101 -23.67 -12.76 -5.44
CA ASP A 101 -22.21 -12.84 -5.60
C ASP A 101 -21.54 -11.66 -4.88
N ILE A 102 -21.50 -11.80 -3.56
CA ILE A 102 -20.86 -10.87 -2.63
C ILE A 102 -19.53 -11.49 -2.21
N ARG A 103 -18.43 -10.76 -2.35
CA ARG A 103 -17.08 -11.28 -2.09
C ARG A 103 -16.33 -10.42 -1.07
N PRO A 104 -15.53 -11.03 -0.18
CA PRO A 104 -14.65 -10.27 0.70
C PRO A 104 -13.61 -9.51 -0.12
N THR A 105 -13.28 -8.30 0.33
CA THR A 105 -12.22 -7.46 -0.24
C THR A 105 -11.03 -7.30 0.70
N ILE A 106 -11.13 -7.87 1.90
CA ILE A 106 -10.04 -7.99 2.85
C ILE A 106 -9.96 -9.45 3.31
N ALA A 107 -8.76 -10.01 3.35
CA ALA A 107 -8.50 -11.33 3.92
C ALA A 107 -7.37 -11.23 4.94
N ILE A 108 -7.54 -11.86 6.10
CA ILE A 108 -6.59 -11.78 7.22
C ILE A 108 -6.12 -13.18 7.60
N THR A 109 -4.81 -13.37 7.64
CA THR A 109 -4.17 -14.64 7.97
C THR A 109 -2.99 -14.45 8.91
N ARG A 110 -2.46 -15.56 9.44
CA ARG A 110 -1.25 -15.62 10.24
C ARG A 110 -0.24 -16.43 9.46
N ALA A 111 1.00 -15.97 9.43
CA ALA A 111 2.06 -16.69 8.77
C ALA A 111 3.34 -16.62 9.58
N HIS A 112 4.24 -17.55 9.28
CA HIS A 112 5.64 -17.37 9.60
C HIS A 112 6.37 -16.76 8.41
N MET A 113 7.38 -15.94 8.68
CA MET A 113 8.21 -15.31 7.65
C MET A 113 9.69 -15.52 7.94
N LEU A 114 10.44 -15.84 6.89
CA LEU A 114 11.90 -15.84 6.91
C LEU A 114 12.38 -14.78 5.93
N VAL A 115 13.13 -13.80 6.46
CA VAL A 115 13.72 -12.72 5.68
C VAL A 115 15.23 -12.77 5.92
N PRO A 116 16.07 -12.94 4.88
CA PRO A 116 17.50 -13.16 5.03
C PRO A 116 18.21 -12.15 5.95
N GLU A 117 17.87 -10.88 5.84
CA GLU A 117 18.44 -9.81 6.66
C GLU A 117 18.05 -9.96 8.13
N ILE A 118 16.82 -10.36 8.43
CA ILE A 118 16.39 -10.64 9.81
C ILE A 118 17.16 -11.84 10.38
N GLN A 119 17.48 -12.84 9.57
CA GLN A 119 18.34 -13.94 10.01
C GLN A 119 19.75 -13.43 10.36
N ALA A 120 20.28 -12.48 9.59
CA ALA A 120 21.58 -11.86 9.86
C ALA A 120 21.56 -11.02 11.16
N GLU A 121 20.48 -10.28 11.41
CA GLU A 121 20.26 -9.55 12.67
C GLU A 121 20.20 -10.50 13.89
N VAL A 122 19.54 -11.65 13.75
CA VAL A 122 19.52 -12.66 14.82
C VAL A 122 20.89 -13.31 15.02
N LYS A 123 21.60 -13.66 13.93
CA LYS A 123 22.95 -14.25 13.99
C LYS A 123 23.98 -13.31 14.61
N SER A 124 23.87 -12.01 14.36
CA SER A 124 24.75 -10.99 14.96
C SER A 124 24.40 -10.64 16.40
N GLY A 125 23.23 -11.08 16.89
CA GLY A 125 22.72 -10.77 18.23
C GLY A 125 22.01 -9.42 18.33
N ALA A 126 21.79 -8.72 17.22
CA ALA A 126 21.07 -7.45 17.18
C ALA A 126 19.55 -7.61 17.36
N LEU A 127 18.99 -8.77 17.00
CA LEU A 127 17.62 -9.18 17.33
C LEU A 127 17.63 -10.42 18.23
N ALA A 128 16.92 -10.34 19.36
CA ALA A 128 16.78 -11.45 20.29
C ALA A 128 15.71 -12.43 19.81
N VAL A 129 15.89 -13.73 20.13
CA VAL A 129 14.84 -14.74 19.95
C VAL A 129 14.00 -14.76 21.22
N ASP A 130 12.73 -14.36 21.11
CA ASP A 130 11.79 -14.24 22.25
C ASP A 130 10.71 -15.33 22.27
N GLY A 131 10.66 -16.18 21.23
CA GLY A 131 9.66 -17.23 21.06
C GLY A 131 8.26 -16.71 20.73
N LYS A 132 8.08 -15.40 20.53
CA LYS A 132 6.78 -14.74 20.32
C LYS A 132 6.72 -13.97 19.01
N VAL A 133 7.66 -13.06 18.79
CA VAL A 133 7.83 -12.27 17.56
C VAL A 133 8.91 -12.90 16.70
N VAL A 134 10.07 -13.19 17.29
CA VAL A 134 11.16 -13.97 16.67
C VAL A 134 11.15 -15.35 17.32
N ILE A 135 10.68 -16.34 16.57
CA ILE A 135 10.29 -17.65 17.10
C ILE A 135 11.50 -18.57 17.26
N THR A 136 12.44 -18.51 16.32
CA THR A 136 13.57 -19.47 16.25
C THR A 136 14.90 -18.78 16.00
N ASN A 137 16.00 -19.48 16.31
CA ASN A 137 17.38 -19.04 16.00
C ASN A 137 17.65 -18.87 14.50
N ALA A 138 16.76 -19.38 13.63
CA ALA A 138 16.81 -19.14 12.20
C ALA A 138 16.24 -17.76 11.80
N GLY A 139 15.74 -16.96 12.75
CA GLY A 139 15.10 -15.67 12.48
C GLY A 139 13.69 -15.79 11.90
N GLU A 140 13.00 -16.89 12.18
CA GLU A 140 11.60 -17.06 11.80
C GLU A 140 10.72 -16.08 12.59
N LEU A 141 9.93 -15.29 11.87
CA LEU A 141 9.04 -14.28 12.42
C LEU A 141 7.61 -14.79 12.52
N ASN A 142 6.94 -14.50 13.62
CA ASN A 142 5.50 -14.64 13.76
C ASN A 142 4.80 -13.35 13.33
N VAL A 143 3.89 -13.42 12.36
CA VAL A 143 3.26 -12.21 11.81
C VAL A 143 1.79 -12.44 11.44
N HIS A 144 0.96 -11.44 11.71
CA HIS A 144 -0.39 -11.37 11.15
C HIS A 144 -0.37 -10.51 9.89
N LYS A 145 -1.11 -10.92 8.86
CA LYS A 145 -1.16 -10.22 7.58
C LYS A 145 -2.58 -9.98 7.14
N ALA A 146 -2.86 -8.79 6.61
CA ALA A 146 -4.11 -8.48 5.95
C ALA A 146 -3.84 -8.06 4.50
N ALA A 147 -4.45 -8.74 3.53
CA ALA A 147 -4.50 -8.29 2.15
C ALA A 147 -5.76 -7.47 1.93
N ILE A 148 -5.66 -6.32 1.27
CA ILE A 148 -6.77 -5.39 1.05
C ILE A 148 -6.83 -5.02 -0.43
N ASP A 149 -7.96 -5.33 -1.06
CA ASP A 149 -8.29 -4.91 -2.42
C ASP A 149 -8.87 -3.48 -2.42
N PRO A 150 -8.60 -2.69 -3.48
CA PRO A 150 -9.14 -1.34 -3.59
C PRO A 150 -10.65 -1.36 -3.86
N VAL A 151 -11.38 -0.56 -3.08
CA VAL A 151 -12.81 -0.29 -3.25
C VAL A 151 -13.03 1.19 -3.01
N TRP A 152 -13.16 1.96 -4.08
CA TRP A 152 -13.22 3.40 -4.04
C TRP A 152 -14.64 3.91 -3.88
N PHE A 153 -14.86 4.74 -2.87
CA PHE A 153 -16.02 5.61 -2.80
C PHE A 153 -15.73 6.89 -3.57
N LEU A 154 -16.24 6.98 -4.80
CA LEU A 154 -15.88 8.02 -5.76
C LEU A 154 -16.06 9.47 -5.24
N PRO A 155 -17.16 9.82 -4.54
CA PRO A 155 -17.29 11.16 -3.95
C PRO A 155 -16.15 11.49 -2.97
N GLY A 156 -15.79 10.52 -2.12
CA GLY A 156 -14.71 10.67 -1.15
C GLY A 156 -13.34 10.77 -1.81
N VAL A 157 -13.06 9.95 -2.83
CA VAL A 157 -11.82 10.02 -3.61
C VAL A 157 -11.70 11.36 -4.33
N ALA A 158 -12.77 11.86 -4.95
CA ALA A 158 -12.81 13.15 -5.62
C ALA A 158 -12.49 14.30 -4.65
N ALA A 159 -13.11 14.29 -3.47
CA ALA A 159 -12.83 15.26 -2.41
C ALA A 159 -11.36 15.22 -1.95
N ARG A 160 -10.78 14.03 -1.77
CA ARG A 160 -9.36 13.87 -1.40
C ARG A 160 -8.41 14.41 -2.48
N LEU A 161 -8.79 14.26 -3.75
CA LEU A 161 -8.04 14.79 -4.89
C LEU A 161 -8.30 16.29 -5.15
N ASN A 162 -9.20 16.92 -4.39
CA ASN A 162 -9.65 18.29 -4.59
C ASN A 162 -10.15 18.55 -6.03
N VAL A 163 -10.97 17.62 -6.54
CA VAL A 163 -11.62 17.72 -7.85
C VAL A 163 -13.10 17.36 -7.74
N GLU A 164 -13.89 17.81 -8.70
CA GLU A 164 -15.29 17.41 -8.83
C GLU A 164 -15.42 15.92 -9.21
N GLU A 165 -16.44 15.24 -8.67
CA GLU A 165 -16.67 13.79 -8.93
C GLU A 165 -16.83 13.49 -10.43
N ASP A 166 -17.56 14.35 -11.15
CA ASP A 166 -17.78 14.19 -12.59
C ASP A 166 -16.48 14.34 -13.39
N PHE A 167 -15.60 15.24 -12.97
CA PHE A 167 -14.29 15.40 -13.59
C PHE A 167 -13.41 14.17 -13.31
N LEU A 168 -13.37 13.69 -12.07
CA LEU A 168 -12.65 12.46 -11.72
C LEU A 168 -13.10 11.28 -12.59
N ARG A 169 -14.42 11.04 -12.69
CA ARG A 169 -14.99 9.96 -13.49
C ARG A 169 -14.61 10.07 -14.96
N ARG A 170 -14.71 11.28 -15.52
CA ARG A 170 -14.34 11.55 -16.90
C ARG A 170 -12.86 11.30 -17.16
N SER A 171 -11.98 11.79 -16.29
CA SER A 171 -10.55 11.53 -16.39
C SER A 171 -10.23 10.04 -16.30
N LEU A 172 -10.84 9.32 -15.36
CA LEU A 172 -10.67 7.86 -15.26
C LEU A 172 -11.10 7.16 -16.54
N PHE A 173 -12.26 7.49 -17.10
CA PHE A 173 -12.75 6.89 -18.35
C PHE A 173 -11.83 7.22 -19.55
N GLU A 174 -11.52 8.50 -19.77
CA GLU A 174 -10.75 8.95 -20.94
C GLU A 174 -9.29 8.46 -20.87
N SER A 175 -8.64 8.57 -19.71
CA SER A 175 -7.23 8.18 -19.54
C SER A 175 -7.00 6.67 -19.44
N THR A 176 -8.05 5.87 -19.28
CA THR A 176 -7.96 4.39 -19.33
C THR A 176 -8.40 3.83 -20.69
N GLY A 177 -8.50 4.67 -21.73
CA GLY A 177 -8.87 4.22 -23.07
C GLY A 177 -10.35 3.81 -23.19
N GLY A 178 -11.21 4.41 -22.37
CA GLY A 178 -12.65 4.12 -22.37
C GLY A 178 -13.06 2.88 -21.56
N MET A 179 -12.21 2.39 -20.66
CA MET A 179 -12.59 1.31 -19.76
C MET A 179 -13.70 1.77 -18.79
N TYR A 180 -14.64 0.87 -18.52
CA TYR A 180 -15.81 1.08 -17.66
C TYR A 180 -16.69 2.28 -18.09
N PRO A 181 -17.42 2.18 -19.22
CA PRO A 181 -18.33 3.24 -19.68
C PRO A 181 -19.36 3.68 -18.64
N GLU A 182 -19.69 2.81 -17.68
CA GLU A 182 -20.57 3.11 -16.55
C GLU A 182 -20.03 4.22 -15.62
N LEU A 183 -18.74 4.54 -15.66
CA LEU A 183 -18.21 5.74 -14.99
C LEU A 183 -18.95 7.01 -15.44
N ILE A 184 -19.37 7.06 -16.71
CA ILE A 184 -20.12 8.15 -17.32
C ILE A 184 -21.61 7.88 -17.32
N SER A 185 -22.04 6.67 -17.73
CA SER A 185 -23.45 6.36 -17.95
C SER A 185 -24.24 6.01 -16.69
N ARG A 186 -23.57 5.75 -15.56
CA ARG A 186 -24.19 5.39 -14.27
C ARG A 186 -23.65 6.26 -13.12
N PRO A 187 -23.93 7.57 -13.13
CA PRO A 187 -23.50 8.48 -12.04
C PRO A 187 -24.18 8.17 -10.69
N ASP A 188 -25.26 7.39 -10.70
CA ASP A 188 -25.95 6.88 -9.52
C ASP A 188 -25.11 5.85 -8.74
N ILE A 189 -24.20 5.13 -9.41
CA ILE A 189 -23.31 4.18 -8.75
C ILE A 189 -22.07 4.91 -8.22
N LYS A 190 -21.93 4.99 -6.89
CA LYS A 190 -20.86 5.75 -6.23
C LYS A 190 -19.62 4.94 -5.83
N VAL A 191 -19.65 3.62 -6.00
CA VAL A 191 -18.55 2.72 -5.64
C VAL A 191 -17.87 2.18 -6.90
N PHE A 192 -16.54 2.12 -6.89
CA PHE A 192 -15.73 1.61 -7.99
C PHE A 192 -14.61 0.70 -7.47
N LEU A 193 -14.45 -0.49 -8.04
CA LEU A 193 -13.34 -1.40 -7.76
C LEU A 193 -12.35 -1.30 -8.93
N PRO A 194 -11.37 -0.38 -8.86
CA PRO A 194 -10.39 -0.23 -9.92
C PRO A 194 -9.48 -1.47 -10.02
N PRO A 195 -9.06 -1.87 -11.23
CA PRO A 195 -8.17 -3.02 -11.43
C PRO A 195 -6.70 -2.67 -11.14
N ILE A 196 -6.42 -2.07 -9.99
CA ILE A 196 -5.09 -1.64 -9.56
C ILE A 196 -4.60 -2.46 -8.37
N GLY A 197 -3.29 -2.47 -8.14
CA GLY A 197 -2.69 -3.14 -6.99
C GLY A 197 -3.27 -2.66 -5.65
N GLY A 198 -3.62 -3.62 -4.79
CA GLY A 198 -4.04 -3.36 -3.41
C GLY A 198 -2.87 -3.08 -2.47
N LEU A 199 -3.05 -3.41 -1.20
CA LEU A 199 -2.02 -3.32 -0.18
C LEU A 199 -1.98 -4.56 0.70
N THR A 200 -0.87 -4.73 1.42
CA THR A 200 -0.74 -5.76 2.46
C THR A 200 -0.23 -5.14 3.74
N VAL A 201 -0.90 -5.44 4.85
CA VAL A 201 -0.51 -5.04 6.20
C VAL A 201 0.22 -6.21 6.85
N TYR A 202 1.33 -5.94 7.53
CA TYR A 202 2.08 -6.89 8.35
C TYR A 202 2.14 -6.35 9.77
N ILE A 203 1.62 -7.11 10.74
CA ILE A 203 1.54 -6.73 12.14
C ILE A 203 2.45 -7.66 12.96
N PHE A 204 3.43 -7.06 13.63
CA PHE A 204 4.34 -7.71 14.58
C PHE A 204 3.91 -7.41 16.01
N GLY A 205 3.90 -8.43 16.87
CA GLY A 205 3.45 -8.29 18.26
C GLY A 205 1.95 -8.56 18.44
N ASN A 206 1.36 -8.00 19.50
CA ASN A 206 -0.06 -8.19 19.81
C ASN A 206 -0.94 -7.22 19.00
N HIS A 207 -1.67 -7.75 18.02
CA HIS A 207 -2.56 -6.98 17.15
C HIS A 207 -3.69 -6.26 17.91
N GLU A 208 -4.12 -6.77 19.08
CA GLU A 208 -5.18 -6.17 19.88
C GLU A 208 -4.81 -4.79 20.43
N LEU A 209 -3.50 -4.52 20.57
CA LEU A 209 -2.99 -3.27 21.12
C LEU A 209 -2.78 -2.17 20.06
N ILE A 210 -3.01 -2.45 18.77
CA ILE A 210 -2.65 -1.54 17.67
C ILE A 210 -3.40 -0.20 17.70
N SER A 211 -4.62 -0.19 18.22
CA SER A 211 -5.46 1.01 18.36
C SER A 211 -5.36 1.65 19.75
N ASP A 212 -4.63 1.04 20.69
CA ASP A 212 -4.51 1.57 22.05
C ASP A 212 -3.53 2.75 22.06
N PRO A 213 -3.98 3.98 22.38
CA PRO A 213 -3.11 5.15 22.45
C PRO A 213 -2.12 5.09 23.63
N LYS A 214 -2.12 4.07 24.48
CA LYS A 214 -1.06 3.89 25.50
C LYS A 214 0.06 2.98 25.02
N THR A 215 -0.19 2.19 23.98
CA THR A 215 0.80 1.27 23.42
C THR A 215 1.68 2.04 22.43
N ARG A 216 2.99 1.76 22.44
CA ARG A 216 3.92 2.35 21.48
C ARG A 216 3.78 1.70 20.12
N LEU A 217 3.77 2.51 19.07
CA LEU A 217 3.58 2.06 17.70
C LEU A 217 4.72 2.53 16.78
N THR A 218 5.42 1.56 16.18
CA THR A 218 6.39 1.82 15.10
C THR A 218 5.78 1.44 13.76
N VAL A 219 5.72 2.39 12.82
CA VAL A 219 5.08 2.21 11.51
C VAL A 219 6.03 2.51 10.35
N ARG A 220 6.05 1.63 9.35
CA ARG A 220 6.62 1.89 8.02
C ARG A 220 5.55 1.74 6.95
N VAL A 221 5.35 2.79 6.18
CA VAL A 221 4.55 2.72 4.95
C VAL A 221 5.49 2.63 3.74
N HIS A 222 5.41 1.53 3.01
CA HIS A 222 6.27 1.21 1.89
C HIS A 222 5.50 1.18 0.58
N ASP A 223 6.06 1.80 -0.46
CA ASP A 223 5.54 1.65 -1.83
C ASP A 223 6.42 0.64 -2.55
N GLU A 224 5.80 -0.30 -3.25
CA GLU A 224 6.45 -1.38 -4.00
C GLU A 224 7.60 -0.90 -4.89
N CYS A 225 8.70 -1.64 -4.84
CA CYS A 225 9.84 -1.49 -5.73
C CYS A 225 10.41 -2.88 -6.03
N ASN A 226 9.81 -3.62 -6.96
CA ASN A 226 10.13 -5.00 -7.32
C ASN A 226 11.64 -5.24 -7.48
N GLY A 227 12.32 -4.42 -8.29
CA GLY A 227 13.76 -4.55 -8.53
C GLY A 227 14.63 -4.46 -7.26
N SER A 228 14.27 -3.65 -6.28
CA SER A 228 15.00 -3.55 -5.01
C SER A 228 14.49 -4.55 -3.99
N ASP A 229 13.18 -4.61 -3.80
CA ASP A 229 12.50 -5.41 -2.78
C ASP A 229 12.68 -6.91 -3.02
N VAL A 230 12.76 -7.38 -4.27
CA VAL A 230 12.91 -8.81 -4.59
C VAL A 230 14.35 -9.15 -4.96
N PHE A 231 15.00 -8.30 -5.77
CA PHE A 231 16.30 -8.62 -6.39
C PHE A 231 17.48 -7.81 -5.82
N CYS A 232 17.28 -7.06 -4.74
CA CYS A 232 18.33 -6.32 -4.04
C CYS A 232 19.11 -5.33 -4.95
N SER A 233 18.44 -4.69 -5.91
CA SER A 233 19.04 -3.61 -6.70
C SER A 233 19.62 -2.51 -5.80
N ASP A 234 20.85 -2.08 -6.11
CA ASP A 234 21.62 -1.07 -5.39
C ASP A 234 21.42 0.37 -5.93
N ILE A 235 20.53 0.54 -6.92
CA ILE A 235 20.23 1.83 -7.56
C ILE A 235 19.30 2.69 -6.68
N CYS A 236 18.54 2.07 -5.77
CA CYS A 236 17.63 2.78 -4.87
C CYS A 236 17.65 2.20 -3.45
N THR A 237 17.16 2.99 -2.49
CA THR A 237 17.15 2.64 -1.06
C THR A 237 15.86 1.94 -0.60
N CYS A 238 15.02 1.45 -1.53
CA CYS A 238 13.71 0.88 -1.20
C CYS A 238 13.83 -0.31 -0.26
N ARG A 239 14.59 -1.35 -0.62
CA ARG A 239 14.79 -2.53 0.24
C ARG A 239 15.55 -2.20 1.53
N PRO A 240 16.70 -1.50 1.54
CA PRO A 240 17.38 -1.13 2.78
C PRO A 240 16.45 -0.46 3.79
N TYR A 241 15.58 0.44 3.33
CA TYR A 241 14.65 1.14 4.21
C TYR A 241 13.46 0.25 4.63
N LEU A 242 13.00 -0.66 3.76
CA LEU A 242 12.00 -1.67 4.14
C LEU A 242 12.54 -2.56 5.26
N ILE A 243 13.75 -3.09 5.10
CA ILE A 243 14.40 -3.96 6.10
C ILE A 243 14.64 -3.19 7.40
N PHE A 244 15.17 -1.98 7.34
CA PHE A 244 15.34 -1.14 8.53
C PHE A 244 14.01 -0.90 9.27
N GLY A 245 12.96 -0.56 8.53
CA GLY A 245 11.62 -0.42 9.09
C GLY A 245 11.09 -1.70 9.73
N MET A 246 11.35 -2.86 9.12
CA MET A 246 11.00 -4.17 9.68
C MET A 246 11.75 -4.47 10.97
N VAL A 247 13.07 -4.23 11.01
CA VAL A 247 13.89 -4.46 12.22
C VAL A 247 13.38 -3.60 13.38
N GLU A 248 13.12 -2.31 13.14
CA GLU A 248 12.61 -1.42 14.19
C GLU A 248 11.18 -1.77 14.63
N ALA A 249 10.31 -2.17 13.69
CA ALA A 249 8.97 -2.67 14.00
C ALA A 249 9.02 -3.95 14.85
N ILE A 250 9.95 -4.87 14.55
CA ILE A 250 10.17 -6.08 15.34
C ILE A 250 10.63 -5.70 16.74
N LYS A 251 11.66 -4.86 16.90
CA LYS A 251 12.15 -4.41 18.21
C LYS A 251 11.06 -3.76 19.06
N GLU A 252 10.20 -2.93 18.46
CA GLU A 252 9.06 -2.33 19.14
C GLU A 252 8.10 -3.40 19.65
N ALA A 253 7.75 -4.37 18.80
CA ALA A 253 6.90 -5.50 19.19
C ALA A 253 7.50 -6.35 20.33
N GLN A 254 8.81 -6.60 20.31
CA GLN A 254 9.52 -7.34 21.38
C GLN A 254 9.53 -6.57 22.71
N SER A 255 9.50 -5.24 22.65
CA SER A 255 9.45 -4.35 23.82
C SER A 255 8.05 -4.20 24.42
N GLY A 256 7.05 -4.90 23.89
CA GLY A 256 5.66 -4.84 24.33
C GLY A 256 4.79 -3.82 23.58
N GLY A 257 5.35 -3.14 22.56
CA GLY A 257 4.61 -2.30 21.63
C GLY A 257 4.03 -3.09 20.44
N VAL A 258 3.73 -2.39 19.36
CA VAL A 258 3.29 -2.98 18.08
C VAL A 258 4.17 -2.46 16.94
N GLY A 259 4.60 -3.39 16.08
CA GLY A 259 5.29 -3.09 14.84
C GLY A 259 4.36 -3.23 13.64
N LEU A 260 4.35 -2.26 12.74
CA LEU A 260 3.47 -2.23 11.58
C LEU A 260 4.22 -1.91 10.30
N ILE A 261 4.09 -2.77 9.29
CA ILE A 261 4.53 -2.51 7.92
C ILE A 261 3.32 -2.54 7.01
N ILE A 262 3.14 -1.49 6.22
CA ILE A 262 2.10 -1.43 5.20
C ILE A 262 2.78 -1.36 3.84
N TYR A 263 2.54 -2.36 3.01
CA TYR A 263 3.13 -2.50 1.68
C TYR A 263 2.08 -2.20 0.61
N PHE A 264 2.23 -1.06 -0.06
CA PHE A 264 1.36 -0.64 -1.17
C PHE A 264 1.92 -1.10 -2.51
N ARG A 265 1.09 -1.71 -3.34
CA ARG A 265 1.48 -2.16 -4.69
C ARG A 265 1.43 -1.01 -5.71
N LYS A 266 2.35 -0.06 -5.52
CA LYS A 266 2.48 1.20 -6.28
C LYS A 266 3.89 1.33 -6.88
N GLU A 267 4.25 0.41 -7.76
CA GLU A 267 5.56 0.39 -8.43
C GLU A 267 5.89 1.70 -9.16
N GLY A 268 7.17 2.10 -9.10
CA GLY A 268 7.71 3.18 -9.92
C GLY A 268 7.05 4.53 -9.68
N ARG A 269 6.62 4.83 -8.45
CA ARG A 269 5.82 6.03 -8.13
C ARG A 269 4.49 6.09 -8.90
N ALA A 270 3.86 4.93 -9.06
CA ALA A 270 2.66 4.73 -9.87
C ALA A 270 2.86 4.99 -11.39
N LEU A 271 4.10 5.03 -11.88
CA LEU A 271 4.42 5.06 -13.32
C LEU A 271 4.59 3.68 -13.95
N GLY A 272 4.71 2.64 -13.11
CA GLY A 272 5.04 1.29 -13.55
C GLY A 272 6.53 1.06 -13.82
N GLU A 273 6.89 -0.21 -13.97
CA GLU A 273 8.29 -0.65 -14.06
C GLU A 273 8.95 -0.27 -15.39
N VAL A 274 8.21 -0.28 -16.50
CA VAL A 274 8.73 0.09 -17.83
C VAL A 274 9.22 1.54 -17.84
N THR A 275 8.38 2.48 -17.41
CA THR A 275 8.72 3.91 -17.34
C THR A 275 9.91 4.15 -16.41
N LYS A 276 9.94 3.47 -15.26
CA LYS A 276 11.07 3.51 -14.34
C LYS A 276 12.39 3.10 -15.00
N TYR A 277 12.39 2.01 -15.78
CA TYR A 277 13.60 1.58 -16.48
C TYR A 277 13.99 2.51 -17.63
N LEU A 278 13.02 3.13 -18.32
CA LEU A 278 13.32 4.19 -19.29
C LEU A 278 14.02 5.38 -18.62
N VAL A 279 13.55 5.80 -17.43
CA VAL A 279 14.21 6.84 -16.64
C VAL A 279 15.63 6.43 -16.22
N TYR A 280 15.83 5.18 -15.78
CA TYR A 280 17.16 4.68 -15.42
C TYR A 280 18.12 4.67 -16.61
N ASN A 281 17.65 4.23 -17.78
CA ASN A 281 18.44 4.25 -19.01
C ASN A 281 18.81 5.68 -19.42
N ALA A 282 17.87 6.64 -19.32
CA ALA A 282 18.13 8.05 -19.59
C ALA A 282 19.19 8.62 -18.62
N ARG A 283 19.09 8.29 -17.32
CA ARG A 283 20.06 8.69 -16.30
C ARG A 283 21.47 8.17 -16.62
N LYS A 284 21.61 6.89 -16.97
CA LYS A 284 22.92 6.31 -17.28
C LYS A 284 23.54 6.85 -18.57
N ARG A 285 22.74 7.12 -19.62
CA ARG A 285 23.24 7.61 -20.91
C ARG A 285 23.65 9.08 -20.89
N GLU A 286 23.01 9.91 -20.08
CA GLU A 286 23.24 11.36 -20.08
C GLU A 286 23.93 11.89 -18.81
N GLY A 287 24.47 10.97 -17.99
CA GLY A 287 25.10 11.26 -16.70
C GLY A 287 24.11 11.21 -15.53
N ASP A 288 24.45 10.39 -14.53
CA ASP A 288 23.61 10.09 -13.36
C ASP A 288 24.02 10.97 -12.18
N SER A 289 23.57 12.23 -12.14
CA SER A 289 23.82 13.16 -11.03
C SER A 289 22.57 13.48 -10.24
N ALA A 290 22.74 13.77 -8.94
CA ALA A 290 21.62 14.10 -8.05
C ALA A 290 20.89 15.37 -8.52
N ALA A 291 21.63 16.35 -9.05
CA ALA A 291 21.08 17.61 -9.57
C ALA A 291 20.03 17.41 -10.68
N LYS A 292 20.18 16.39 -11.54
CA LYS A 292 19.27 16.14 -12.67
C LYS A 292 18.19 15.10 -12.39
N TYR A 293 18.20 14.49 -11.21
CA TYR A 293 17.39 13.29 -10.90
C TYR A 293 15.89 13.46 -11.21
N PHE A 294 15.26 14.54 -10.75
CA PHE A 294 13.84 14.78 -10.98
C PHE A 294 13.53 15.28 -12.39
N GLU A 295 14.42 16.09 -12.97
CA GLU A 295 14.31 16.57 -14.35
C GLU A 295 14.25 15.39 -15.33
N ARG A 296 15.07 14.34 -15.10
CA ARG A 296 15.04 13.13 -15.94
C ARG A 296 13.71 12.41 -15.88
N THR A 297 13.10 12.36 -14.70
CA THR A 297 11.80 11.72 -14.54
C THR A 297 10.73 12.53 -15.27
N GLU A 298 10.74 13.86 -15.11
CA GLU A 298 9.81 14.77 -15.78
C GLU A 298 9.94 14.71 -17.31
N ASN A 299 11.16 14.64 -17.86
CA ASN A 299 11.39 14.53 -19.30
C ASN A 299 10.84 13.24 -19.92
N VAL A 300 10.81 12.14 -19.16
CA VAL A 300 10.33 10.83 -19.65
C VAL A 300 8.85 10.61 -19.35
N ALA A 301 8.40 10.99 -18.15
CA ALA A 301 7.07 10.68 -17.63
C ALA A 301 6.10 11.86 -17.66
N GLY A 302 6.57 13.07 -17.97
CA GLY A 302 5.79 14.31 -17.95
C GLY A 302 5.52 14.88 -16.55
N VAL A 303 5.86 14.14 -15.48
CA VAL A 303 5.67 14.53 -14.08
C VAL A 303 6.75 13.91 -13.18
N LYS A 304 7.04 14.55 -12.04
CA LYS A 304 8.06 14.10 -11.08
C LYS A 304 7.60 12.94 -10.19
N ASP A 305 6.30 12.87 -9.90
CA ASP A 305 5.68 11.88 -9.04
C ASP A 305 4.17 11.80 -9.35
N MET A 306 3.64 10.62 -9.68
CA MET A 306 2.20 10.40 -9.85
C MET A 306 1.52 9.86 -8.58
N ARG A 307 2.27 9.63 -7.50
CA ARG A 307 1.69 9.07 -6.30
C ARG A 307 0.79 10.09 -5.63
N PHE A 308 -0.48 9.77 -5.61
CA PHE A 308 -1.40 10.34 -4.65
C PHE A 308 -1.33 9.56 -3.33
N GLN A 309 -0.78 10.20 -2.29
CA GLN A 309 -0.69 9.63 -0.95
C GLN A 309 -1.92 9.93 -0.09
N GLY A 310 -2.86 10.78 -0.53
CA GLY A 310 -4.02 11.15 0.28
C GLY A 310 -5.01 10.00 0.57
N LEU A 311 -4.91 8.86 -0.12
CA LEU A 311 -5.66 7.63 0.19
C LEU A 311 -4.91 6.67 1.13
N MET A 312 -3.60 6.86 1.29
CA MET A 312 -2.75 5.96 2.08
C MET A 312 -3.15 5.87 3.55
N PRO A 313 -3.57 6.95 4.24
CA PRO A 313 -3.94 6.89 5.66
C PRO A 313 -5.19 6.05 5.98
N ASP A 314 -6.02 5.73 4.99
CA ASP A 314 -7.28 5.01 5.20
C ASP A 314 -7.07 3.67 5.95
N VAL A 315 -5.97 2.96 5.67
CA VAL A 315 -5.65 1.70 6.36
C VAL A 315 -5.24 1.92 7.81
N LEU A 316 -4.64 3.06 8.14
CA LEU A 316 -4.33 3.42 9.52
C LEU A 316 -5.62 3.69 10.30
N HIS A 317 -6.58 4.37 9.69
CA HIS A 317 -7.92 4.54 10.26
C HIS A 317 -8.68 3.22 10.39
N TRP A 318 -8.51 2.29 9.44
CA TRP A 318 -9.10 0.96 9.55
C TRP A 318 -8.57 0.20 10.78
N LEU A 319 -7.28 0.34 11.08
CA LEU A 319 -6.65 -0.20 12.28
C LEU A 319 -6.94 0.62 13.56
N GLY A 320 -7.67 1.73 13.47
CA GLY A 320 -8.00 2.58 14.62
C GLY A 320 -6.86 3.46 15.11
N ILE A 321 -5.80 3.61 14.31
CA ILE A 321 -4.61 4.35 14.69
C ILE A 321 -4.91 5.85 14.70
N THR A 322 -4.57 6.50 15.81
CA THR A 322 -4.69 7.95 16.01
C THR A 322 -3.33 8.62 16.33
N ARG A 323 -2.34 7.82 16.70
CA ARG A 323 -0.96 8.25 16.97
C ARG A 323 0.04 7.20 16.51
N ILE A 324 1.14 7.66 15.93
CA ILE A 324 2.33 6.88 15.59
C ILE A 324 3.49 7.42 16.41
N ASP A 325 4.08 6.57 17.25
CA ASP A 325 5.23 6.96 18.06
C ASP A 325 6.49 7.09 17.21
N ARG A 326 6.74 6.13 16.32
CA ARG A 326 7.91 6.14 15.43
C ARG A 326 7.50 5.88 13.99
N PHE A 327 7.61 6.89 13.14
CA PHE A 327 7.32 6.78 11.71
C PHE A 327 8.62 6.65 10.92
N MET A 328 8.85 5.45 10.38
CA MET A 328 10.05 5.11 9.63
C MET A 328 9.97 5.66 8.20
N SER A 329 10.10 6.97 8.01
CA SER A 329 9.98 7.61 6.70
C SER A 329 10.64 8.98 6.62
N MET A 330 11.31 9.23 5.49
CA MET A 330 11.82 10.56 5.10
C MET A 330 10.84 11.33 4.21
N SER A 331 9.79 10.67 3.70
CA SER A 331 8.88 11.29 2.73
C SER A 331 7.90 12.25 3.39
N ASN A 332 7.99 13.54 3.02
CA ASN A 332 7.00 14.54 3.46
C ASN A 332 5.62 14.22 2.93
N MET A 333 5.47 13.82 1.66
CA MET A 333 4.16 13.44 1.11
C MET A 333 3.44 12.36 1.94
N LYS A 334 4.18 11.38 2.48
CA LYS A 334 3.58 10.35 3.37
C LYS A 334 3.28 10.91 4.75
N HIS A 335 4.20 11.70 5.31
CA HIS A 335 4.02 12.33 6.61
C HIS A 335 2.81 13.28 6.60
N ASP A 336 2.76 14.20 5.66
CA ASP A 336 1.73 15.24 5.53
C ASP A 336 0.37 14.59 5.31
N ALA A 337 0.27 13.57 4.44
CA ALA A 337 -0.97 12.81 4.26
C ALA A 337 -1.48 12.18 5.57
N ILE A 338 -0.60 11.66 6.44
CA ILE A 338 -0.98 11.08 7.74
C ILE A 338 -1.43 12.17 8.72
N ILE A 339 -0.70 13.27 8.80
CA ILE A 339 -1.05 14.42 9.64
C ILE A 339 -2.40 15.02 9.22
N ASP A 340 -2.59 15.23 7.92
CA ASP A 340 -3.83 15.80 7.33
C ASP A 340 -5.04 14.87 7.54
N ALA A 341 -4.81 13.55 7.65
CA ALA A 341 -5.85 12.59 8.02
C ALA A 341 -6.25 12.67 9.51
N GLY A 342 -5.49 13.43 10.31
CA GLY A 342 -5.71 13.65 11.74
C GLY A 342 -4.99 12.63 12.63
N ILE A 343 -3.93 11.99 12.14
CA ILE A 343 -3.12 11.03 12.90
C ILE A 343 -1.84 11.74 13.34
N GLN A 344 -1.53 11.70 14.63
CA GLN A 344 -0.32 12.32 15.17
C GLN A 344 0.92 11.48 14.89
N ILE A 345 2.03 12.11 14.53
CA ILE A 345 3.35 11.46 14.44
C ILE A 345 4.28 12.12 15.47
N LEU A 346 4.81 11.33 16.40
CA LEU A 346 5.70 11.85 17.45
C LEU A 346 7.15 11.94 16.99
N GLU A 347 7.65 10.90 16.34
CA GLU A 347 9.02 10.82 15.84
C GLU A 347 9.02 10.41 14.36
N ARG A 348 9.80 11.12 13.54
CA ARG A 348 10.15 10.69 12.18
C ARG A 348 11.56 10.14 12.22
N VAL A 349 11.75 8.91 11.73
CA VAL A 349 13.04 8.23 11.76
C VAL A 349 13.55 8.07 10.33
N PRO A 350 14.66 8.73 9.92
CA PRO A 350 15.27 8.55 8.61
C PRO A 350 16.00 7.21 8.52
N ILE A 351 16.35 6.77 7.30
CA ILE A 351 17.25 5.62 7.14
C ILE A 351 18.67 6.02 7.62
N PRO A 352 19.39 5.17 8.36
CA PRO A 352 20.79 5.40 8.72
C PRO A 352 21.70 5.45 7.49
N ASP A 353 22.72 6.31 7.52
CA ASP A 353 23.63 6.55 6.39
C ASP A 353 24.40 5.28 5.99
N GLU A 354 24.76 4.45 6.97
CA GLU A 354 25.47 3.18 6.76
C GLU A 354 24.65 2.14 5.99
N LEU A 355 23.32 2.31 5.92
CA LEU A 355 22.42 1.43 5.17
C LEU A 355 22.13 1.95 3.76
N ILE A 356 22.68 3.10 3.36
CA ILE A 356 22.48 3.68 2.02
C ILE A 356 23.53 3.10 1.06
N PRO A 357 23.13 2.33 0.02
CA PRO A 357 24.06 1.86 -0.99
C PRO A 357 24.74 3.03 -1.72
N ALA A 358 25.99 2.85 -2.15
CA ALA A 358 26.78 3.92 -2.75
C ALA A 358 26.10 4.55 -3.99
N ASP A 359 25.59 3.75 -4.93
CA ASP A 359 24.92 4.24 -6.14
C ASP A 359 23.55 4.89 -5.83
N SER A 360 22.94 4.52 -4.69
CA SER A 360 21.68 5.10 -4.22
C SER A 360 21.84 6.49 -3.59
N LYS A 361 23.06 6.96 -3.32
CA LYS A 361 23.29 8.32 -2.79
C LYS A 361 22.76 9.40 -3.73
N VAL A 362 22.86 9.16 -5.04
CA VAL A 362 22.27 10.04 -6.07
C VAL A 362 20.78 10.30 -5.82
N GLU A 363 20.04 9.23 -5.50
CA GLU A 363 18.61 9.32 -5.22
C GLU A 363 18.33 10.00 -3.87
N ILE A 364 19.07 9.64 -2.81
CA ILE A 364 18.83 10.19 -1.48
C ILE A 364 19.16 11.67 -1.42
N ASP A 365 20.32 12.09 -1.94
CA ASP A 365 20.74 13.49 -1.91
C ASP A 365 19.76 14.37 -2.69
N ALA A 366 19.33 13.90 -3.88
CA ALA A 366 18.31 14.58 -4.67
C ALA A 366 16.98 14.73 -3.91
N LYS A 367 16.55 13.68 -3.19
CA LYS A 367 15.33 13.70 -2.39
C LYS A 367 15.43 14.65 -1.20
N ILE A 368 16.54 14.63 -0.46
CA ILE A 368 16.76 15.53 0.68
C ILE A 368 16.76 16.99 0.20
N ALA A 369 17.45 17.28 -0.90
CA ALA A 369 17.43 18.62 -1.52
C ALA A 369 16.03 19.04 -2.00
N ALA A 370 15.20 18.09 -2.45
CA ALA A 370 13.79 18.32 -2.77
C ALA A 370 12.86 18.37 -1.53
N GLY A 371 13.43 18.38 -0.32
CA GLY A 371 12.73 18.60 0.93
C GLY A 371 12.47 17.36 1.77
N TYR A 372 12.95 16.16 1.40
CA TYR A 372 12.77 14.97 2.24
C TYR A 372 13.43 15.18 3.61
N PHE A 373 12.77 14.68 4.65
CA PHE A 373 13.22 14.83 6.03
C PHE A 373 14.54 14.10 6.28
N THR A 374 15.46 14.77 6.93
CA THR A 374 16.75 14.23 7.41
C THR A 374 17.08 14.87 8.75
N ASN A 375 17.81 14.15 9.61
CA ASN A 375 18.43 14.70 10.81
C ASN A 375 19.87 15.19 10.54
N GLY A 376 20.38 14.94 9.33
CA GLY A 376 21.74 15.24 8.92
C GLY A 376 21.86 16.46 8.01
N HIS A 377 22.92 16.48 7.21
CA HIS A 377 23.22 17.55 6.26
C HIS A 377 22.16 17.62 5.13
N ILE A 378 21.83 18.85 4.72
CA ILE A 378 20.97 19.11 3.55
C ILE A 378 21.91 19.47 2.38
N PRO A 379 22.00 18.63 1.33
CA PRO A 379 22.92 18.87 0.22
C PRO A 379 22.66 20.21 -0.48
N ASP A 380 23.71 20.98 -0.70
CA ASP A 380 23.66 22.19 -1.53
C ASP A 380 23.87 21.89 -3.03
N ALA A 381 23.86 22.91 -3.88
CA ALA A 381 24.04 22.73 -5.32
C ALA A 381 25.41 22.12 -5.68
N ASP A 382 26.46 22.43 -4.91
CA ASP A 382 27.80 21.92 -5.13
C ASP A 382 27.90 20.46 -4.68
N ASP A 383 27.25 20.07 -3.59
CA ASP A 383 27.10 18.68 -3.16
C ASP A 383 26.37 17.85 -4.23
N LEU A 384 25.22 18.33 -4.72
CA LEU A 384 24.42 17.62 -5.72
C LEU A 384 25.14 17.41 -7.06
N SER A 385 26.04 18.32 -7.42
CA SER A 385 26.87 18.19 -8.63
C SER A 385 28.00 17.16 -8.47
N ARG A 386 28.48 16.97 -7.23
CA ARG A 386 29.54 16.02 -6.87
C ARG A 386 29.01 14.60 -6.63
N THR A 387 27.75 14.45 -6.24
CA THR A 387 27.10 13.13 -6.11
C THR A 387 26.73 12.57 -7.48
N VAL A 388 27.59 11.69 -7.99
CA VAL A 388 27.46 11.04 -9.30
C VAL A 388 27.41 9.51 -9.12
N GLY A 389 26.45 8.87 -9.77
CA GLY A 389 26.31 7.41 -9.81
C GLY A 389 27.21 6.78 -10.86
N ARG A 390 27.23 5.45 -10.94
CA ARG A 390 28.04 4.72 -11.94
C ARG A 390 27.71 5.15 -13.36
N GLY A 391 28.74 5.32 -14.19
CA GLY A 391 28.60 5.65 -15.60
C GLY A 391 28.09 4.47 -16.44
N TRP A 392 27.74 4.73 -17.70
CA TRP A 392 27.34 3.70 -18.66
C TRP A 392 28.46 2.65 -18.85
N ASP A 393 29.71 3.08 -18.96
CA ASP A 393 30.85 2.19 -19.20
C ASP A 393 31.30 1.40 -17.95
N ASP A 394 30.95 1.88 -16.75
CA ASP A 394 31.22 1.18 -15.48
C ASP A 394 30.22 0.01 -15.20
N SER A 395 29.21 -0.15 -16.06
CA SER A 395 28.16 -1.17 -15.94
C SER A 395 28.43 -2.45 -16.74
N HIS A 396 29.62 -2.57 -17.34
CA HIS A 396 30.08 -3.77 -18.02
C HIS A 396 31.33 -4.32 -17.33
N PRO A 397 31.35 -5.60 -16.93
CA PRO A 397 32.54 -6.23 -16.36
C PRO A 397 33.69 -6.37 -17.36
#